data_AF-A0AAV1JCA0-F1
#
_entry.id   AF-A0AAV1JCA0-F1
#
_cell.length_a   1.000
_cell.length_b   1.000
_cell.length_c   1.000
_cell.angle_alpha   90.00
_cell.angle_beta   90.00
_cell.angle_gamma   90.00
#
_symmetry.space_group_name_H-M   'P 1'
#
loop_
_entity.id
_entity.type
_entity.pdbx_description
1 polymer ?
#
loop_
_entity_poly.entity_id
_entity_poly.type
_entity_poly.pdbx_seq_one_letter_code
_entity_poly.pdbx_strand_id
1 'polypeptide(L)'
;MGCAASIRKSSVLQSESEDSWHSRIDKNETVVATLVRLDRGIASCEKRYPTQRLAIVTAELKSIQLEIQELGGVINSDVTEKAYAKAIHQIFVELHLYKRPMLAAENEDFVANVNRKEMHRLEVLYLSLRQKELQRESQILQTQLLRLRSLYREQQHLLESLWYEKPSSEPTPQSNLRHAQGLRDALATASMRLRAGAEYTQNGLRLLEEALRSWKLSSIGSRSGWERTSSCAEACSLLVKARCQERGARRVLGAQAAPRAARSVRLTLDYAFTDCLHDHK
;
A
#
# COMPACT_ATOMS: atom_id res chain seq x y z
N MET A 1 -12.09 -41.91 -19.18
CA MET A 1 -13.44 -41.48 -18.76
C MET A 1 -13.33 -40.24 -17.90
N GLY A 2 -14.01 -39.15 -18.31
CA GLY A 2 -14.63 -38.14 -17.44
C GLY A 2 -13.76 -37.21 -16.60
N CYS A 3 -13.50 -36.01 -17.11
CA CYS A 3 -13.19 -34.80 -16.34
C CYS A 3 -14.43 -34.25 -15.62
N ALA A 4 -14.26 -33.60 -14.47
CA ALA A 4 -15.23 -32.65 -13.91
C ALA A 4 -14.52 -31.48 -13.20
N ALA A 5 -14.36 -30.37 -13.93
CA ALA A 5 -14.06 -29.06 -13.37
C ALA A 5 -15.35 -28.22 -13.44
N SER A 6 -15.79 -27.69 -12.30
CA SER A 6 -17.01 -26.90 -12.16
C SER A 6 -16.72 -25.42 -12.46
N ILE A 7 -17.24 -24.95 -13.59
CA ILE A 7 -17.32 -23.53 -13.97
C ILE A 7 -18.68 -23.01 -13.49
N ARG A 8 -18.69 -22.13 -12.49
CA ARG A 8 -19.87 -21.35 -12.13
C ARG A 8 -20.11 -20.30 -13.23
N LYS A 9 -21.21 -20.49 -13.97
CA LYS A 9 -21.80 -19.52 -14.89
C LYS A 9 -22.30 -18.30 -14.09
N SER A 10 -21.76 -17.12 -14.39
CA SER A 10 -22.44 -15.85 -14.13
C SER A 10 -23.39 -15.57 -15.28
N SER A 11 -24.67 -15.87 -15.08
CA SER A 11 -25.77 -15.32 -15.86
C SER A 11 -25.95 -13.85 -15.50
N VAL A 12 -25.75 -12.95 -16.46
CA VAL A 12 -26.61 -11.80 -16.82
C VAL A 12 -25.90 -11.10 -17.98
N LEU A 13 -26.24 -11.48 -19.20
CA LEU A 13 -26.14 -10.64 -20.38
C LEU A 13 -27.54 -10.67 -20.98
N GLN A 14 -28.43 -9.84 -20.45
CA GLN A 14 -29.57 -9.38 -21.22
C GLN A 14 -29.02 -8.37 -22.23
N SER A 15 -29.36 -8.60 -23.50
CA SER A 15 -29.14 -7.67 -24.60
C SER A 15 -29.80 -6.34 -24.26
N GLU A 16 -29.00 -5.31 -23.96
CA GLU A 16 -29.46 -3.94 -24.07
C GLU A 16 -29.55 -3.63 -25.57
N SER A 17 -30.79 -3.44 -26.01
CA SER A 17 -31.16 -2.95 -27.33
C SER A 17 -30.49 -1.61 -27.63
N GLU A 18 -30.21 -1.39 -28.91
CA GLU A 18 -29.59 -0.18 -29.48
C GLU A 18 -30.40 1.13 -29.24
N ASP A 19 -31.57 1.07 -28.59
CA ASP A 19 -32.48 2.19 -28.37
C ASP A 19 -32.22 3.04 -27.09
N SER A 20 -31.24 2.70 -26.25
CA SER A 20 -31.13 3.32 -24.91
C SER A 20 -30.48 4.72 -24.87
N TRP A 21 -29.79 5.16 -25.92
CA TRP A 21 -29.00 6.40 -25.86
C TRP A 21 -29.85 7.68 -25.95
N HIS A 22 -30.92 7.67 -26.75
CA HIS A 22 -31.87 8.79 -26.82
C HIS A 22 -32.60 9.04 -25.49
N SER A 23 -32.58 8.08 -24.56
CA SER A 23 -33.16 8.22 -23.23
C SER A 23 -32.24 8.88 -22.19
N ARG A 24 -30.92 8.94 -22.44
CA ARG A 24 -29.92 9.50 -21.51
C ARG A 24 -29.38 10.87 -21.92
N ILE A 25 -29.56 11.27 -23.18
CA ILE A 25 -29.38 12.67 -23.57
C ILE A 25 -30.62 13.41 -23.04
N ASP A 26 -30.44 14.28 -22.04
CA ASP A 26 -31.49 15.24 -21.69
C ASP A 26 -31.94 15.90 -22.99
N LYS A 27 -33.24 15.86 -23.30
CA LYS A 27 -33.80 16.30 -24.60
C LYS A 27 -33.44 17.74 -25.01
N ASN A 28 -32.78 18.49 -24.13
CA ASN A 28 -32.34 19.87 -24.28
C ASN A 28 -30.80 20.06 -24.31
N GLU A 29 -29.98 18.99 -24.19
CA GLU A 29 -28.52 19.09 -24.20
C GLU A 29 -27.97 19.05 -25.64
N THR A 30 -27.18 20.06 -26.03
CA THR A 30 -26.53 20.07 -27.36
C THR A 30 -25.42 19.02 -27.42
N VAL A 31 -25.10 18.51 -28.61
CA VAL A 31 -23.98 17.57 -28.82
C VAL A 31 -22.65 18.12 -28.29
N VAL A 32 -22.42 19.42 -28.41
CA VAL A 32 -21.22 20.06 -27.85
C VAL A 32 -21.25 20.05 -26.33
N ALA A 33 -22.41 20.28 -25.72
CA ALA A 33 -22.56 20.21 -24.26
C ALA A 33 -22.38 18.78 -23.73
N THR A 34 -22.92 17.75 -24.41
CA THR A 34 -22.71 16.34 -24.02
C THR A 34 -21.24 15.94 -24.11
N LEU A 35 -20.52 16.35 -25.16
CA LEU A 35 -19.08 16.11 -25.31
C LEU A 35 -18.28 16.79 -24.20
N VAL A 36 -18.53 18.07 -23.92
CA VAL A 36 -17.87 18.80 -22.83
C VAL A 36 -18.16 18.16 -21.47
N ARG A 37 -19.38 17.66 -21.24
CA ARG A 37 -19.76 16.94 -20.02
C ARG A 37 -18.98 15.63 -19.87
N LEU A 38 -18.88 14.85 -20.95
CA LEU A 38 -18.12 13.60 -20.97
C LEU A 38 -16.63 13.84 -20.77
N ASP A 39 -16.04 14.82 -21.47
CA ASP A 39 -14.62 15.19 -21.32
C ASP A 39 -14.30 15.65 -19.90
N ARG A 40 -15.16 16.48 -19.30
CA ARG A 40 -15.03 16.87 -17.88
C ARG A 40 -15.16 15.65 -16.96
N GLY A 41 -16.10 14.75 -17.24
CA GLY A 41 -16.30 13.50 -16.52
C GLY A 41 -15.04 12.63 -16.54
N ILE A 42 -14.49 12.40 -17.72
CA ILE A 42 -13.26 11.63 -17.97
C ILE A 42 -12.08 12.28 -17.26
N ALA A 43 -11.81 13.56 -17.52
CA ALA A 43 -10.69 14.28 -16.90
C ALA A 43 -10.76 14.28 -15.36
N SER A 44 -11.97 14.42 -14.79
CA SER A 44 -12.15 14.35 -13.34
C SER A 44 -11.90 12.95 -12.77
N CYS A 45 -12.31 11.90 -13.49
CA CYS A 45 -12.10 10.52 -13.09
C CYS A 45 -10.62 10.14 -13.20
N GLU A 46 -9.96 10.47 -14.30
CA GLU A 46 -8.53 10.21 -14.50
C GLU A 46 -7.64 10.95 -13.50
N LYS A 47 -8.00 12.20 -13.17
CA LYS A 47 -7.27 12.99 -12.16
C LYS A 47 -7.36 12.37 -10.76
N ARG A 48 -8.55 11.86 -10.39
CA ARG A 48 -8.79 11.30 -9.05
C ARG A 48 -8.36 9.85 -8.92
N TYR A 49 -8.52 9.07 -9.98
CA TYR A 49 -8.31 7.62 -9.99
C TYR A 49 -7.53 7.21 -11.25
N PRO A 50 -6.21 7.47 -11.28
CA PRO A 50 -5.38 7.09 -12.42
C PRO A 50 -5.37 5.57 -12.55
N THR A 51 -5.69 5.09 -13.75
CA THR A 51 -5.74 3.65 -14.08
C THR A 51 -4.45 2.92 -13.74
N GLN A 52 -3.31 3.61 -13.85
CA GLN A 52 -1.98 3.09 -13.52
C GLN A 52 -1.85 2.73 -12.02
N ARG A 53 -2.60 3.37 -11.12
CA ARG A 53 -2.58 3.05 -9.67
C ARG A 53 -3.10 1.65 -9.40
N LEU A 54 -4.09 1.17 -10.15
CA LEU A 54 -4.63 -0.19 -9.97
C LEU A 54 -3.55 -1.26 -10.23
N ALA A 55 -2.72 -1.08 -11.26
CA ALA A 55 -1.61 -2.00 -11.55
C ALA A 55 -0.56 -2.02 -10.42
N ILE A 56 -0.32 -0.87 -9.79
CA ILE A 56 0.60 -0.75 -8.65
C ILE A 56 0.01 -1.43 -7.42
N VAL A 57 -1.24 -1.11 -7.04
CA VAL A 57 -1.92 -1.69 -5.87
C VAL A 57 -2.04 -3.21 -5.98
N THR A 58 -2.35 -3.73 -7.16
CA THR A 58 -2.44 -5.18 -7.39
C THR A 58 -1.08 -5.88 -7.28
N ALA A 59 0.00 -5.26 -7.75
CA ALA A 59 1.35 -5.76 -7.54
C ALA A 59 1.77 -5.71 -6.06
N GLU A 60 1.48 -4.60 -5.37
CA GLU A 60 1.73 -4.45 -3.94
C GLU A 60 0.99 -5.53 -3.12
N LEU A 61 -0.29 -5.79 -3.43
CA LEU A 61 -1.11 -6.80 -2.76
C LEU A 61 -0.51 -8.20 -2.87
N LYS A 62 -0.10 -8.60 -4.08
CA LYS A 62 0.54 -9.90 -4.31
C LYS A 62 1.82 -10.03 -3.49
N SER A 63 2.64 -8.98 -3.47
CA SER A 63 3.88 -8.99 -2.70
C SER A 63 3.63 -9.06 -1.19
N ILE A 64 2.66 -8.33 -0.64
CA ILE A 64 2.30 -8.45 0.79
C ILE A 64 1.77 -9.83 1.12
N GLN A 65 0.97 -10.44 0.23
CA GLN A 65 0.44 -11.79 0.44
C GLN A 65 1.54 -12.83 0.58
N LEU A 66 2.56 -12.78 -0.29
CA LEU A 66 3.72 -13.66 -0.20
C LEU A 66 4.50 -13.41 1.09
N GLU A 67 4.72 -12.15 1.44
CA GLU A 67 5.46 -11.77 2.66
C GLU A 67 4.74 -12.26 3.94
N ILE A 68 3.41 -12.12 4.02
CA ILE A 68 2.64 -12.64 5.17
C ILE A 68 2.72 -14.17 5.25
N GLN A 69 2.73 -14.86 4.10
CA GLN A 69 2.88 -16.31 4.04
C GLN A 69 4.27 -16.75 4.52
N GLU A 70 5.33 -16.07 4.06
CA GLU A 70 6.71 -16.32 4.50
C GLU A 70 6.91 -16.09 6.00
N LEU A 71 6.24 -15.08 6.56
CA LEU A 71 6.32 -14.75 7.99
C LEU A 71 5.46 -15.66 8.89
N GLY A 72 4.75 -16.65 8.35
CA GLY A 72 4.06 -17.68 9.12
C GLY A 72 2.56 -17.43 9.41
N GLY A 73 1.91 -16.51 8.68
CA GLY A 73 0.50 -16.57 8.29
C GLY A 73 -0.64 -16.64 9.32
N VAL A 74 -0.42 -16.76 10.63
CA VAL A 74 -1.51 -16.86 11.62
C VAL A 74 -1.43 -15.74 12.64
N ILE A 75 -2.23 -14.69 12.43
CA ILE A 75 -2.55 -13.71 13.48
C ILE A 75 -3.71 -14.30 14.27
N ASN A 76 -3.45 -14.72 15.51
CA ASN A 76 -4.51 -14.83 16.51
C ASN A 76 -5.04 -13.42 16.80
N SER A 77 -6.36 -13.27 16.87
CA SER A 77 -7.10 -11.98 16.90
C SER A 77 -6.77 -11.03 18.04
N ASP A 78 -5.90 -11.41 18.98
CA ASP A 78 -5.65 -10.69 20.24
C ASP A 78 -4.38 -9.83 20.23
N VAL A 79 -3.62 -9.84 19.14
CA VAL A 79 -2.41 -9.00 19.03
C VAL A 79 -2.83 -7.55 18.83
N THR A 80 -2.58 -6.71 19.85
CA THR A 80 -2.71 -5.24 19.77
C THR A 80 -1.35 -4.60 20.06
N GLU A 81 -1.11 -3.38 19.59
CA GLU A 81 0.13 -2.64 19.91
C GLU A 81 0.36 -2.53 21.43
N LYS A 82 -0.74 -2.45 22.20
CA LYS A 82 -0.71 -2.42 23.67
C LYS A 82 -0.36 -3.77 24.31
N ALA A 83 -0.57 -4.88 23.60
CA ALA A 83 -0.19 -6.22 24.07
C ALA A 83 1.33 -6.38 24.10
N TYR A 84 2.06 -5.78 23.15
CA TYR A 84 3.53 -5.82 23.12
C TYR A 84 4.15 -5.17 24.35
N ALA A 85 3.76 -3.93 24.67
CA ALA A 85 4.27 -3.22 25.85
C ALA A 85 4.00 -3.98 27.16
N LYS A 86 2.80 -4.57 27.28
CA LYS A 86 2.43 -5.41 28.43
C LYS A 86 3.27 -6.67 28.52
N ALA A 87 3.49 -7.37 27.40
CA ALA A 87 4.29 -8.60 27.36
C ALA A 87 5.74 -8.34 27.78
N ILE A 88 6.37 -7.29 27.24
CA ILE A 88 7.74 -6.90 27.62
C ILE A 88 7.80 -6.50 29.10
N HIS A 89 6.85 -5.69 29.56
CA HIS A 89 6.82 -5.30 30.96
C HIS A 89 6.66 -6.50 31.92
N GLN A 90 5.77 -7.43 31.58
CA GLN A 90 5.52 -8.62 32.41
C GLN A 90 6.80 -9.45 32.58
N ILE A 91 7.57 -9.66 31.52
CA ILE A 91 8.86 -10.36 31.57
C ILE A 91 9.85 -9.63 32.49
N PHE A 92 9.92 -8.30 32.40
CA PHE A 92 10.80 -7.51 33.26
C PHE A 92 10.40 -7.58 34.74
N VAL A 93 9.10 -7.71 35.02
CA VAL A 93 8.58 -7.90 36.39
C VAL A 93 8.88 -9.32 36.90
N GLU A 94 8.57 -10.35 36.11
CA GLU A 94 8.74 -11.77 36.47
C GLU A 94 10.21 -12.14 36.69
N LEU A 95 11.11 -11.62 35.86
CA LEU A 95 12.56 -11.82 35.98
C LEU A 95 13.22 -10.79 36.94
N HIS A 96 12.44 -9.88 37.53
CA HIS A 96 12.91 -8.83 38.44
C HIS A 96 14.05 -7.95 37.88
N LEU A 97 14.06 -7.73 36.55
CA LEU A 97 15.15 -7.06 35.83
C LEU A 97 15.31 -5.59 36.25
N TYR A 98 14.24 -4.93 36.70
CA TYR A 98 14.32 -3.54 37.18
C TYR A 98 15.18 -3.36 38.43
N LYS A 99 15.30 -4.40 39.25
CA LYS A 99 15.94 -4.32 40.58
C LYS A 99 17.31 -4.99 40.62
N ARG A 100 17.63 -5.85 39.65
CA ARG A 100 18.82 -6.70 39.64
C ARG A 100 19.51 -6.66 38.26
N PRO A 101 20.45 -5.72 38.04
CA PRO A 101 21.09 -5.55 36.74
C PRO A 101 21.95 -6.76 36.32
N MET A 102 22.50 -7.52 37.26
CA MET A 102 23.26 -8.73 36.96
C MET A 102 22.37 -9.82 36.32
N LEU A 103 21.12 -9.97 36.78
CA LEU A 103 20.16 -10.87 36.15
C LEU A 103 19.72 -10.39 34.77
N ALA A 104 19.80 -9.08 34.49
CA ALA A 104 19.49 -8.54 33.17
C ALA A 104 20.54 -8.94 32.13
N ALA A 105 21.83 -8.97 32.51
CA ALA A 105 22.91 -9.46 31.65
C ALA A 105 22.78 -10.97 31.40
N GLU A 106 22.48 -11.76 32.43
CA GLU A 106 22.29 -13.22 32.28
C GLU A 106 21.09 -13.59 31.41
N ASN A 107 20.03 -12.77 31.42
CA ASN A 107 18.81 -13.01 30.66
C ASN A 107 18.73 -12.20 29.35
N GLU A 108 19.82 -11.55 28.94
CA GLU A 108 19.85 -10.67 27.76
C GLU A 108 19.36 -11.40 26.50
N ASP A 109 19.93 -12.58 26.22
CA ASP A 109 19.57 -13.40 25.06
C ASP A 109 18.10 -13.85 25.09
N PHE A 110 17.58 -14.19 26.27
CA PHE A 110 16.18 -14.58 26.43
C PHE A 110 15.26 -13.40 26.12
N VAL A 111 15.52 -12.24 26.72
CA VAL A 111 14.74 -11.01 26.51
C VAL A 111 14.82 -10.58 25.04
N ALA A 112 16.01 -10.63 24.42
CA ALA A 112 16.19 -10.32 23.01
C ALA A 112 15.39 -11.27 22.11
N ASN A 113 15.36 -12.57 22.42
CA ASN A 113 14.58 -13.54 21.66
C ASN A 113 13.07 -13.33 21.78
N VAL A 114 12.56 -13.02 22.98
CA VAL A 114 11.14 -12.68 23.14
C VAL A 114 10.81 -11.38 22.41
N ASN A 115 11.68 -10.37 22.53
CA ASN A 115 11.51 -9.09 21.84
C ASN A 115 11.41 -9.29 20.32
N ARG A 116 12.32 -10.06 19.71
CA ARG A 116 12.28 -10.40 18.28
C ARG A 116 10.98 -11.10 17.90
N LYS A 117 10.49 -12.05 18.70
CA LYS A 117 9.22 -12.75 18.46
C LYS A 117 8.01 -11.81 18.50
N GLU A 118 7.95 -10.91 19.47
CA GLU A 118 6.85 -9.96 19.56
C GLU A 118 6.91 -8.88 18.47
N MET A 119 8.11 -8.40 18.11
CA MET A 119 8.29 -7.49 16.98
C MET A 119 7.88 -8.15 15.66
N HIS A 120 8.17 -9.44 15.49
CA HIS A 120 7.70 -10.22 14.34
C HIS A 120 6.17 -10.28 14.28
N ARG A 121 5.49 -10.47 15.42
CA ARG A 121 4.02 -10.41 15.49
C ARG A 121 3.47 -9.04 15.11
N LEU A 122 4.10 -7.96 15.57
CA LEU A 122 3.74 -6.59 15.17
C LEU A 122 3.90 -6.39 13.66
N GLU A 123 4.99 -6.89 13.08
CA GLU A 123 5.24 -6.81 11.64
C GLU A 123 4.11 -7.47 10.84
N VAL A 124 3.73 -8.70 11.21
CA VAL A 124 2.62 -9.43 10.56
C VAL A 124 1.29 -8.68 10.72
N LEU A 125 1.03 -8.09 11.88
CA LEU A 125 -0.16 -7.27 12.13
C LEU A 125 -0.23 -6.06 11.18
N TYR A 126 0.86 -5.30 11.06
CA TYR A 126 0.88 -4.13 10.19
C TYR A 126 0.76 -4.49 8.71
N LEU A 127 1.41 -5.57 8.28
CA LEU A 127 1.27 -6.07 6.92
C LEU A 127 -0.17 -6.48 6.62
N SER A 128 -0.84 -7.13 7.58
CA SER A 128 -2.24 -7.56 7.42
C SER A 128 -3.22 -6.39 7.41
N LEU A 129 -2.97 -5.35 8.22
CA LEU A 129 -3.74 -4.12 8.18
C LEU A 129 -3.57 -3.43 6.81
N ARG A 130 -2.32 -3.32 6.33
CA ARG A 130 -2.02 -2.75 5.01
C ARG A 130 -2.64 -3.55 3.88
N GLN A 131 -2.66 -4.88 3.98
CA GLN A 131 -3.33 -5.74 3.01
C GLN A 131 -4.83 -5.40 2.90
N LYS A 132 -5.52 -5.24 4.04
CA LYS A 132 -6.94 -4.86 4.06
C LYS A 132 -7.17 -3.47 3.46
N GLU A 133 -6.29 -2.51 3.71
CA GLU A 133 -6.36 -1.18 3.09
C GLU A 133 -6.22 -1.26 1.57
N LEU A 134 -5.20 -1.95 1.08
CA LEU A 134 -4.96 -2.11 -0.36
C LEU A 134 -6.09 -2.90 -1.05
N GLN A 135 -6.71 -3.86 -0.37
CA GLN A 135 -7.89 -4.57 -0.89
C GLN A 135 -9.06 -3.61 -1.10
N ARG A 136 -9.34 -2.72 -0.13
CA ARG A 136 -10.37 -1.69 -0.26
C ARG A 136 -10.03 -0.71 -1.38
N GLU A 137 -8.79 -0.24 -1.44
CA GLU A 137 -8.31 0.66 -2.50
C GLU A 137 -8.48 0.01 -3.88
N SER A 138 -8.11 -1.26 -4.02
CA SER A 138 -8.27 -2.02 -5.27
C SER A 138 -9.74 -2.10 -5.71
N GLN A 139 -10.67 -2.37 -4.79
CA GLN A 139 -12.10 -2.44 -5.11
C GLN A 139 -12.61 -1.09 -5.60
N ILE A 140 -12.26 0.00 -4.91
CA ILE A 140 -12.63 1.36 -5.32
C ILE A 140 -12.07 1.65 -6.72
N LEU A 141 -10.78 1.42 -6.97
CA LEU A 141 -10.17 1.65 -8.27
C LEU A 141 -10.80 0.81 -9.39
N GLN A 142 -11.17 -0.45 -9.13
CA GLN A 142 -11.87 -1.29 -10.09
C GLN A 142 -13.25 -0.72 -10.47
N THR A 143 -14.04 -0.27 -9.49
CA THR A 143 -15.34 0.36 -9.77
C THR A 143 -15.20 1.64 -10.59
N GLN A 144 -14.20 2.48 -10.29
CA GLN A 144 -13.95 3.72 -11.03
C GLN A 144 -13.45 3.44 -12.45
N LEU A 145 -12.68 2.38 -12.65
CA LEU A 145 -12.22 1.96 -13.98
C LEU A 145 -13.39 1.49 -14.86
N LEU A 146 -14.37 0.79 -14.29
CA LEU A 146 -15.60 0.43 -15.03
C LEU A 146 -16.39 1.68 -15.44
N ARG A 147 -16.51 2.67 -14.54
CA ARG A 147 -17.13 3.96 -14.84
C ARG A 147 -16.37 4.74 -15.92
N LEU A 148 -15.04 4.76 -15.86
CA LEU A 148 -14.22 5.43 -16.87
C LEU A 148 -14.42 4.77 -18.25
N ARG A 149 -14.46 3.43 -18.29
CA ARG A 149 -14.76 2.68 -19.53
C ARG A 149 -16.15 2.99 -20.09
N SER A 150 -17.17 3.16 -19.23
CA SER A 150 -18.50 3.52 -19.72
C SER A 150 -18.52 4.94 -20.32
N LEU A 151 -17.85 5.92 -19.68
CA LEU A 151 -17.73 7.28 -20.22
C LEU A 151 -17.00 7.31 -21.57
N TYR A 152 -15.91 6.54 -21.73
CA TYR A 152 -15.22 6.44 -23.00
C TYR A 152 -16.06 5.77 -24.10
N ARG A 153 -16.86 4.74 -23.76
CA ARG A 153 -17.80 4.14 -24.72
C ARG A 153 -18.88 5.13 -25.13
N GLU A 154 -19.43 5.86 -24.16
CA GLU A 154 -20.41 6.92 -24.39
C GLU A 154 -19.85 8.00 -25.33
N GLN A 155 -18.60 8.43 -25.12
CA GLN A 155 -17.92 9.36 -26.02
C GLN A 155 -17.70 8.75 -27.41
N GLN A 156 -17.20 7.51 -27.50
CA GLN A 156 -16.93 6.84 -28.77
C GLN A 156 -18.21 6.69 -29.61
N HIS A 157 -19.33 6.30 -29.01
CA HIS A 157 -20.61 6.20 -29.71
C HIS A 157 -21.12 7.57 -30.21
N LEU A 158 -20.95 8.64 -29.43
CA LEU A 158 -21.23 10.00 -29.92
C LEU A 158 -20.37 10.37 -31.12
N LEU A 159 -19.07 10.09 -31.07
CA LEU A 159 -18.17 10.39 -32.18
C LEU A 159 -18.52 9.57 -33.44
N GLU A 160 -18.84 8.29 -33.28
CA GLU A 160 -19.28 7.41 -34.38
C GLU A 160 -20.60 7.88 -35.01
N SER A 161 -21.57 8.32 -34.19
CA SER A 161 -22.83 8.88 -34.70
C SER A 161 -22.68 10.23 -35.42
N LEU A 162 -21.63 11.01 -35.11
CA LEU A 162 -21.34 12.27 -35.79
C LEU A 162 -20.49 12.10 -37.07
N TRP A 163 -19.66 11.06 -37.13
CA TRP A 163 -18.70 10.82 -38.22
C TRP A 163 -19.01 9.58 -39.05
N TYR A 164 -20.29 9.25 -39.26
CA TYR A 164 -20.70 8.08 -40.04
C TYR A 164 -20.28 8.08 -41.52
N GLU A 165 -19.47 9.03 -41.99
CA GLU A 165 -18.99 9.10 -43.36
C GLU A 165 -17.46 9.14 -43.48
N LYS A 166 -16.96 8.07 -44.12
CA LYS A 166 -15.62 7.75 -44.64
C LYS A 166 -14.61 7.09 -43.70
N PRO A 167 -14.24 5.82 -43.98
CA PRO A 167 -13.03 5.25 -43.41
C PRO A 167 -11.82 5.95 -44.07
N SER A 168 -11.17 6.84 -43.32
CA SER A 168 -9.88 7.42 -43.70
C SER A 168 -8.80 6.33 -43.65
N SER A 169 -8.54 5.73 -44.80
CA SER A 169 -7.47 4.77 -45.07
C SER A 169 -6.11 5.48 -45.14
N GLU A 170 -5.47 5.75 -44.00
CA GLU A 170 -4.00 5.88 -43.94
C GLU A 170 -3.44 5.21 -42.67
N PRO A 171 -2.60 4.17 -42.78
CA PRO A 171 -2.11 3.36 -41.65
C PRO A 171 -0.95 3.98 -40.87
N THR A 172 -0.35 5.08 -41.35
CA THR A 172 0.88 5.68 -40.81
C THR A 172 0.70 6.49 -39.51
N PRO A 173 -0.30 7.40 -39.33
CA PRO A 173 -0.43 8.17 -38.09
C PRO A 173 -0.89 7.34 -36.89
N GLN A 174 -1.57 6.21 -37.11
CA GLN A 174 -2.08 5.36 -36.03
C GLN A 174 -0.97 4.64 -35.27
N SER A 175 0.12 4.24 -35.95
CA SER A 175 1.25 3.55 -35.32
C SER A 175 2.04 4.49 -34.38
N ASN A 176 2.32 5.71 -34.83
CA ASN A 176 2.99 6.74 -34.03
C ASN A 176 2.14 7.17 -32.84
N LEU A 177 0.82 7.29 -33.02
CA LEU A 177 -0.11 7.63 -31.95
C LEU A 177 -0.18 6.52 -30.88
N ARG A 178 -0.23 5.25 -31.29
CA ARG A 178 -0.15 4.11 -30.35
C ARG A 178 1.18 4.07 -29.59
N HIS A 179 2.30 4.36 -30.28
CA HIS A 179 3.61 4.43 -29.64
C HIS A 179 3.68 5.57 -28.61
N ALA A 180 3.23 6.77 -28.97
CA ALA A 180 3.16 7.92 -28.06
C ALA A 180 2.25 7.66 -26.85
N GLN A 181 1.10 7.00 -27.06
CA GLN A 181 0.21 6.56 -25.97
C GLN A 181 0.91 5.57 -25.03
N GLY A 182 1.61 4.57 -25.58
CA GLY A 182 2.38 3.62 -24.79
C GLY A 182 3.46 4.30 -23.94
N LEU A 183 4.21 5.25 -24.50
CA LEU A 183 5.21 6.04 -23.77
C LEU A 183 4.57 6.88 -22.67
N ARG A 184 3.46 7.57 -22.96
CA ARG A 184 2.71 8.35 -21.98
C ARG A 184 2.24 7.49 -20.81
N ASP A 185 1.69 6.32 -21.08
CA ASP A 185 1.17 5.42 -20.06
C ASP A 185 2.31 4.80 -19.23
N ALA A 186 3.47 4.53 -19.85
CA ALA A 186 4.68 4.11 -19.14
C ALA A 186 5.20 5.21 -18.21
N LEU A 187 5.30 6.46 -18.69
CA LEU A 187 5.71 7.62 -17.88
C LEU A 187 4.73 7.90 -16.75
N ALA A 188 3.42 7.81 -17.01
CA ALA A 188 2.39 7.94 -15.98
C ALA A 188 2.56 6.85 -14.90
N THR A 189 2.81 5.61 -15.31
CA THR A 189 3.07 4.50 -14.38
C THR A 189 4.32 4.75 -13.55
N ALA A 190 5.42 5.18 -14.16
CA ALA A 190 6.66 5.51 -13.47
C ALA A 190 6.46 6.67 -12.48
N SER A 191 5.80 7.75 -12.90
CA SER A 191 5.48 8.88 -12.03
C SER A 191 4.63 8.46 -10.83
N MET A 192 3.63 7.59 -11.02
CA MET A 192 2.79 7.11 -9.94
C MET A 192 3.57 6.24 -8.94
N ARG A 193 4.47 5.39 -9.44
CA ARG A 193 5.36 4.59 -8.58
C ARG A 193 6.29 5.48 -7.75
N LEU A 194 6.88 6.49 -8.37
CA LEU A 194 7.77 7.43 -7.67
C LEU A 194 7.04 8.21 -6.57
N ARG A 195 5.82 8.70 -6.83
CA ARG A 195 5.01 9.40 -5.81
C ARG A 195 4.66 8.49 -4.64
N ALA A 196 4.12 7.31 -4.92
CA ALA A 196 3.78 6.36 -3.85
C ALA A 196 5.03 5.91 -3.08
N GLY A 197 6.16 5.65 -3.76
CA GLY A 197 7.44 5.37 -3.11
C GLY A 197 7.93 6.51 -2.22
N ALA A 198 7.80 7.76 -2.66
CA ALA A 198 8.14 8.93 -1.88
C ALA A 198 7.28 9.06 -0.62
N GLU A 199 5.95 8.86 -0.73
CA GLU A 199 5.04 8.85 0.42
C GLU A 199 5.43 7.80 1.45
N TYR A 200 5.70 6.56 1.02
CA TYR A 200 6.19 5.50 1.89
C TYR A 200 7.50 5.89 2.60
N THR A 201 8.48 6.44 1.86
CA THR A 201 9.76 6.86 2.46
C THR A 201 9.61 8.01 3.46
N GLN A 202 8.77 9.00 3.17
CA GLN A 202 8.50 10.12 4.06
C GLN A 202 7.80 9.66 5.34
N ASN A 203 6.81 8.78 5.22
CA ASN A 203 6.14 8.19 6.38
C ASN A 203 7.11 7.34 7.21
N GLY A 204 7.96 6.55 6.57
CA GLY A 204 9.00 5.77 7.26
C GLY A 204 9.99 6.65 8.02
N LEU A 205 10.43 7.76 7.43
CA LEU A 205 11.32 8.75 8.08
C LEU A 205 10.65 9.41 9.29
N ARG A 206 9.39 9.84 9.17
CA ARG A 206 8.64 10.40 10.31
C ARG A 206 8.54 9.44 11.47
N LEU A 207 8.19 8.18 11.18
CA LEU A 207 8.11 7.12 12.20
C LEU A 207 9.47 6.84 12.85
N LEU A 208 10.55 6.91 12.07
CA LEU A 208 11.91 6.77 12.60
C LEU A 208 12.27 7.94 13.53
N GLU A 209 11.97 9.18 13.16
CA GLU A 209 12.20 10.34 14.03
C GLU A 209 11.42 10.24 15.33
N GLU A 210 10.15 9.82 15.26
CA GLU A 210 9.32 9.57 16.43
C GLU A 210 9.89 8.43 17.29
N ALA A 211 10.32 7.33 16.67
CA ALA A 211 10.94 6.22 17.38
C ALA A 211 12.20 6.65 18.15
N LEU A 212 13.07 7.46 17.53
CA LEU A 212 14.27 7.98 18.17
C LEU A 212 13.93 8.91 19.34
N ARG A 213 12.84 9.69 19.25
CA ARG A 213 12.35 10.49 20.38
C ARG A 213 11.86 9.59 21.51
N SER A 214 11.01 8.60 21.23
CA SER A 214 10.53 7.65 22.24
C SER A 214 11.66 6.85 22.87
N TRP A 215 12.70 6.51 22.10
CA TRP A 215 13.91 5.86 22.61
C TRP A 215 14.66 6.76 23.59
N LYS A 216 14.90 8.03 23.25
CA LYS A 216 15.53 8.99 24.18
C LYS A 216 14.73 9.19 25.46
N LEU A 217 13.42 9.01 25.43
CA LEU A 217 12.58 9.12 26.61
C LEU A 217 12.67 7.90 27.53
N SER A 218 13.10 6.73 27.04
CA SER A 218 13.29 5.53 27.87
C SER A 218 14.57 5.60 28.71
N SER A 219 15.58 6.37 28.27
CA SER A 219 16.88 6.52 28.93
C SER A 219 16.90 7.55 30.08
N ILE A 220 15.82 8.31 30.28
CA ILE A 220 15.75 9.34 31.33
C ILE A 220 15.49 8.68 32.69
N GLY A 221 16.47 8.76 33.59
CA GLY A 221 16.53 8.02 34.86
C GLY A 221 15.47 8.32 35.93
N SER A 222 14.60 9.31 35.73
CA SER A 222 13.55 9.70 36.70
C SER A 222 12.21 8.95 36.52
N ARG A 223 12.12 7.99 35.58
CA ARG A 223 10.86 7.33 35.19
C ARG A 223 10.63 5.99 35.90
N SER A 224 9.35 5.66 36.10
CA SER A 224 8.96 4.37 36.66
C SER A 224 9.38 3.19 35.75
N GLY A 225 9.50 1.97 36.31
CA GLY A 225 9.84 0.79 35.50
C GLY A 225 8.88 0.57 34.32
N TRP A 226 7.59 0.75 34.57
CA TRP A 226 6.54 0.71 33.55
C TRP A 226 6.76 1.75 32.43
N GLU A 227 6.98 3.01 32.79
CA GLU A 227 7.20 4.08 31.80
C GLU A 227 8.41 3.81 30.90
N ARG A 228 9.51 3.28 31.47
CA ARG A 228 10.70 2.90 30.69
C ARG A 228 10.38 1.80 29.69
N THR A 229 9.71 0.72 30.12
CA THR A 229 9.30 -0.34 29.20
C THR A 229 8.27 0.10 28.18
N SER A 230 7.35 0.99 28.55
CA SER A 230 6.33 1.51 27.64
C SER A 230 6.97 2.37 26.54
N SER A 231 7.90 3.27 26.89
CA SER A 231 8.60 4.10 25.89
C SER A 231 9.53 3.28 24.99
N CYS A 232 10.20 2.26 25.54
CA CYS A 232 10.98 1.31 24.74
C CYS A 232 10.10 0.50 23.77
N ALA A 233 8.97 -0.02 24.27
CA ALA A 233 8.03 -0.75 23.44
C ALA A 233 7.39 0.13 22.35
N GLU A 234 7.10 1.40 22.67
CA GLU A 234 6.63 2.37 21.69
C GLU A 234 7.68 2.63 20.59
N ALA A 235 8.94 2.84 20.98
CA ALA A 235 10.04 3.01 20.02
C ALA A 235 10.19 1.79 19.11
N CYS A 236 10.21 0.58 19.66
CA CYS A 236 10.27 -0.66 18.88
C CYS A 236 9.07 -0.82 17.94
N SER A 237 7.86 -0.51 18.38
CA SER A 237 6.65 -0.54 17.54
C SER A 237 6.75 0.44 16.36
N LEU A 238 7.23 1.66 16.61
CA LEU A 238 7.45 2.68 15.59
C LEU A 238 8.55 2.26 14.60
N LEU A 239 9.64 1.65 15.06
CA LEU A 239 10.68 1.10 14.19
C LEU A 239 10.16 -0.02 13.29
N VAL A 240 9.32 -0.92 13.83
CA VAL A 240 8.67 -1.98 13.02
C VAL A 240 7.73 -1.35 11.98
N LYS A 241 6.92 -0.35 12.36
CA LYS A 241 6.10 0.41 11.40
C LYS A 241 6.95 1.05 10.30
N ALA A 242 8.05 1.71 10.67
CA ALA A 242 8.97 2.35 9.73
C ALA A 242 9.57 1.34 8.75
N ARG A 243 9.95 0.15 9.23
CA ARG A 243 10.41 -0.97 8.40
C ARG A 243 9.33 -1.44 7.43
N CYS A 244 8.08 -1.58 7.86
CA CYS A 244 6.96 -1.91 6.98
C CYS A 244 6.76 -0.85 5.87
N GLN A 245 6.93 0.45 6.18
CA GLN A 245 6.87 1.53 5.19
C GLN A 245 8.04 1.45 4.18
N GLU A 246 9.26 1.17 4.64
CA GLU A 246 10.42 0.94 3.78
C GLU A 246 10.18 -0.22 2.79
N ARG A 247 9.66 -1.34 3.30
CA ARG A 247 9.27 -2.49 2.45
C ARG A 247 8.19 -2.07 1.45
N GLY A 248 7.22 -1.27 1.87
CA GLY A 248 6.21 -0.63 1.01
C GLY A 248 6.83 0.14 -0.15
N ALA A 249 7.78 1.04 0.15
CA ALA A 249 8.49 1.81 -0.88
C ALA A 249 9.16 0.89 -1.91
N ARG A 250 9.85 -0.16 -1.46
CA ARG A 250 10.49 -1.14 -2.36
C ARG A 250 9.50 -1.88 -3.25
N ARG A 251 8.34 -2.29 -2.70
CA ARG A 251 7.28 -2.97 -3.46
C ARG A 251 6.76 -2.10 -4.61
N VAL A 252 6.57 -0.81 -4.36
CA VAL A 252 6.06 0.13 -5.38
C VAL A 252 7.09 0.45 -6.45
N LEU A 253 8.32 0.72 -6.03
CA LEU A 253 9.39 1.18 -6.92
C LEU A 253 9.94 0.02 -7.76
N GLY A 254 9.78 -1.22 -7.30
CA GLY A 254 10.37 -2.40 -7.91
C GLY A 254 11.84 -2.55 -7.50
N ALA A 255 12.29 -3.80 -7.35
CA ALA A 255 13.60 -4.13 -6.78
C ALA A 255 14.80 -3.49 -7.51
N GLN A 256 14.68 -3.19 -8.81
CA GLN A 256 15.75 -2.61 -9.63
C GLN A 256 15.76 -1.08 -9.67
N ALA A 257 14.71 -0.40 -9.22
CA ALA A 257 14.57 1.05 -9.30
C ALA A 257 14.42 1.73 -7.92
N ALA A 258 14.77 1.03 -6.84
CA ALA A 258 14.74 1.60 -5.50
C ALA A 258 15.62 2.87 -5.45
N PRO A 259 15.04 4.06 -5.26
CA PRO A 259 15.79 5.31 -5.22
C PRO A 259 16.78 5.26 -4.05
N ARG A 260 17.91 5.97 -4.19
CA ARG A 260 18.95 6.08 -3.14
C ARG A 260 18.36 6.39 -1.76
N ALA A 261 17.28 7.18 -1.69
CA ALA A 261 16.55 7.51 -0.47
C ALA A 261 15.93 6.29 0.24
N ALA A 262 15.32 5.34 -0.48
CA ALA A 262 14.78 4.13 0.14
C ALA A 262 15.90 3.25 0.72
N ARG A 263 17.04 3.19 0.01
CA ARG A 263 18.23 2.48 0.47
C ARG A 263 18.86 3.12 1.71
N SER A 264 18.93 4.46 1.77
CA SER A 264 19.45 5.16 2.95
C SER A 264 18.54 4.95 4.15
N VAL A 265 17.21 5.04 3.98
CA VAL A 265 16.23 4.74 5.06
C VAL A 265 16.44 3.34 5.60
N ARG A 266 16.64 2.34 4.73
CA ARG A 266 16.93 0.97 5.17
C ARG A 266 18.21 0.90 6.00
N LEU A 267 19.31 1.47 5.51
CA LEU A 267 20.59 1.46 6.25
C LEU A 267 20.46 2.19 7.60
N THR A 268 19.73 3.29 7.66
CA THR A 268 19.47 4.00 8.91
C THR A 268 18.59 3.18 9.85
N LEU A 269 17.59 2.43 9.34
CA LEU A 269 16.79 1.52 10.14
C LEU A 269 17.63 0.35 10.66
N ASP A 270 18.47 -0.25 9.81
CA ASP A 270 19.40 -1.33 10.20
C ASP A 270 20.35 -0.83 11.30
N TYR A 271 20.84 0.41 11.19
CA TYR A 271 21.62 1.06 12.23
C TYR A 271 20.78 1.32 13.50
N ALA A 272 19.57 1.86 13.40
CA ALA A 272 18.72 2.11 14.56
C ALA A 272 18.33 0.81 15.29
N PHE A 273 18.12 -0.30 14.57
CA PHE A 273 17.88 -1.60 15.17
C PHE A 273 19.12 -2.20 15.84
N THR A 274 20.32 -1.81 15.42
CA THR A 274 21.56 -2.30 16.02
C THR A 274 22.00 -1.38 17.16
N ASP A 275 22.15 -0.08 16.93
CA ASP A 275 22.78 0.86 17.87
C ASP A 275 21.86 1.30 19.01
N CYS A 276 20.56 1.50 18.77
CA CYS A 276 19.64 1.80 19.88
C CYS A 276 19.66 0.68 20.92
N LEU A 277 19.86 -0.59 20.52
CA LEU A 277 19.96 -1.72 21.45
C LEU A 277 21.32 -1.82 22.18
N HIS A 278 22.36 -1.10 21.76
CA HIS A 278 23.73 -1.20 22.33
C HIS A 278 24.17 0.04 23.12
N ASP A 279 23.45 1.16 23.06
CA ASP A 279 23.78 2.43 23.74
C ASP A 279 23.54 2.42 25.28
N HIS A 280 23.34 1.25 25.88
CA HIS A 280 23.29 1.06 27.33
C HIS A 280 24.43 0.16 27.80
N LYS A 281 25.65 0.70 27.73
CA LYS A 281 26.74 0.40 28.67
C LYS A 281 26.92 1.57 29.62
#